data_AF-A0A8W8LNW5-F1
#
_entry.id   AF-A0A8W8LNW5-F1
#
_cell.length_a   1.000
_cell.length_b   1.000
_cell.length_c   1.000
_cell.angle_alpha   90.00
_cell.angle_beta   90.00
_cell.angle_gamma   90.00
#
_symmetry.space_group_name_H-M   'P 1'
#
loop_
_entity.id
_entity.type
_entity.pdbx_description
1 polymer ?
#
loop_
_entity_poly.entity_id
_entity_poly.type
_entity_poly.pdbx_seq_one_letter_code
_entity_poly.pdbx_strand_id
1 'polypeptide(L)'
;MYYHMYGGYINTLTIRTQKGNNTAIDRWKLSGNQGDVWHHLSGVNLPLDSQTKIIIEATKGAYYEGDIAIDSIELLPLACP
;
A
#
# COMPACT_ATOMS: atom_id res chain seq x y z
N MET A 1 2.05 5.08 -7.83
CA MET A 1 2.69 5.18 -6.49
C MET A 1 4.03 4.48 -6.56
N TYR A 2 5.07 5.04 -5.96
CA TYR A 2 6.35 4.36 -5.78
C TYR A 2 6.45 3.76 -4.38
N TYR A 3 7.08 2.59 -4.27
CA TYR A 3 7.37 1.94 -2.99
C TYR A 3 8.79 1.37 -2.98
N HIS A 4 9.42 1.38 -1.82
CA HIS A 4 10.67 0.68 -1.52
C HIS A 4 10.44 -0.19 -0.29
N MET A 5 10.84 -1.45 -0.39
CA MET A 5 10.60 -2.46 0.63
C MET A 5 11.82 -3.36 0.72
N TYR A 6 12.73 -3.05 1.63
CA TYR A 6 13.99 -3.79 1.79
C TYR A 6 14.29 -4.12 3.26
N GLY A 7 14.77 -5.34 3.51
CA GLY A 7 15.25 -5.80 4.82
C GLY A 7 14.78 -7.21 5.19
N GLY A 8 15.47 -7.81 6.16
CA GLY A 8 15.29 -9.23 6.56
C GLY A 8 13.99 -9.50 7.33
N TYR A 9 13.47 -8.49 8.03
CA TYR A 9 12.21 -8.59 8.79
C TYR A 9 11.18 -7.56 8.34
N ILE A 10 11.24 -7.19 7.06
CA ILE A 10 10.17 -6.41 6.47
C ILE A 10 8.89 -7.22 6.39
N ASN A 11 7.75 -6.58 6.63
CA ASN A 11 6.46 -7.26 6.61
C ASN A 11 5.64 -6.77 5.42
N THR A 12 4.47 -6.17 5.64
CA THR A 12 3.47 -6.02 4.59
C THR A 12 3.12 -4.56 4.36
N LEU A 13 3.03 -4.15 3.08
CA LEU A 13 2.36 -2.93 2.65
C LEU A 13 0.98 -3.30 2.07
N THR A 14 -0.08 -2.69 2.59
CA THR A 14 -1.48 -2.96 2.19
C THR A 14 -2.19 -1.66 1.83
N ILE A 15 -2.91 -1.65 0.72
CA ILE A 15 -3.86 -0.59 0.36
C ILE A 15 -5.26 -1.11 0.60
N ARG A 16 -6.03 -0.40 1.44
CA ARG A 16 -7.40 -0.76 1.83
C ARG A 16 -8.37 0.38 1.53
N THR A 17 -9.65 0.02 1.40
CA THR A 17 -10.76 0.98 1.40
C THR A 17 -11.67 0.72 2.59
N GLN A 18 -12.13 1.77 3.24
CA GLN A 18 -13.11 1.68 4.32
C GLN A 18 -14.27 2.65 4.08
N LYS A 19 -15.52 2.16 4.10
CA LYS A 19 -16.71 2.99 3.99
C LYS A 19 -17.33 3.21 5.36
N GLY A 20 -17.37 4.46 5.83
CA GLY A 20 -17.86 4.78 7.17
C GLY A 20 -17.10 4.00 8.26
N ASN A 21 -17.84 3.30 9.13
CA ASN A 21 -17.29 2.47 10.21
C ASN A 21 -17.26 0.97 9.86
N ASN A 22 -17.49 0.61 8.60
CA ASN A 22 -17.45 -0.78 8.17
C ASN A 22 -16.01 -1.33 8.27
N THR A 23 -15.86 -2.65 8.24
CA THR A 23 -14.56 -3.30 8.14
C THR A 23 -13.83 -2.83 6.88
N ALA A 24 -12.54 -2.49 7.01
CA ALA A 24 -11.70 -2.15 5.87
C ALA A 24 -11.53 -3.37 4.94
N ILE A 25 -11.53 -3.11 3.63
CA ILE A 25 -11.38 -4.13 2.60
C ILE A 25 -10.00 -3.95 1.95
N ASP A 26 -9.18 -4.99 1.98
CA ASP A 26 -7.89 -5.03 1.27
C ASP A 26 -8.13 -4.98 -0.25
N ARG A 27 -7.45 -4.06 -0.92
CA ARG A 27 -7.51 -3.87 -2.38
C ARG A 27 -6.22 -4.27 -3.07
N TRP A 28 -5.10 -4.12 -2.38
CA TRP A 28 -3.79 -4.56 -2.83
C TRP A 28 -2.91 -4.84 -1.62
N LYS A 29 -2.03 -5.84 -1.73
CA LYS A 29 -1.14 -6.26 -0.65
C LYS A 29 0.16 -6.78 -1.23
N LEU A 30 1.27 -6.42 -0.61
CA LEU A 30 2.60 -6.94 -0.91
C LEU A 30 3.35 -7.22 0.39
N SER A 31 4.02 -8.36 0.45
CA SER A 31 4.74 -8.81 1.64
C SER A 31 6.16 -9.18 1.30
N GLY A 32 7.06 -8.96 2.26
CA GLY A 32 8.45 -9.39 2.18
C GLY A 32 9.35 -8.43 1.38
N ASN A 33 10.62 -8.81 1.28
CA ASN A 33 11.66 -8.02 0.64
C ASN A 33 11.44 -7.95 -0.88
N GLN A 34 11.46 -6.73 -1.42
CA GLN A 34 11.30 -6.44 -2.85
C GLN A 34 12.64 -6.06 -3.50
N GLY A 35 13.74 -6.09 -2.74
CA GLY A 35 15.07 -5.66 -3.17
C GLY A 35 15.33 -4.19 -2.85
N ASP A 36 16.61 -3.82 -2.91
CA ASP A 36 17.06 -2.46 -2.60
C ASP A 36 16.92 -1.53 -3.82
N VAL A 37 15.68 -1.40 -4.31
CA VAL A 37 15.32 -0.53 -5.43
C VAL A 37 13.92 0.02 -5.23
N TRP A 38 13.64 1.18 -5.81
CA TRP A 38 12.29 1.71 -5.90
C TRP A 38 11.50 0.96 -6.98
N HIS A 39 10.27 0.60 -6.64
CA HIS A 39 9.32 -0.05 -7.53
C HIS A 39 8.16 0.88 -7.82
N HIS A 40 7.61 0.77 -9.03
CA HIS A 40 6.42 1.50 -9.43
C HIS A 40 5.19 0.59 -9.40
N LEU A 41 4.19 0.97 -8.61
CA LEU A 41 2.87 0.37 -8.65
C LEU A 41 2.04 1.07 -9.73
N SER A 42 1.77 0.36 -10.84
CA SER A 42 1.06 0.85 -12.02
C SER A 42 -0.35 1.35 -11.73
N GLY A 43 -0.99 0.83 -10.67
CA GLY A 43 -2.26 1.31 -10.18
C GLY A 43 -3.03 0.27 -9.37
N VAL A 44 -4.03 0.74 -8.63
CA VAL A 44 -4.99 -0.11 -7.93
C VAL A 44 -6.37 0.48 -8.19
N ASN A 45 -7.27 -0.30 -8.77
CA ASN A 45 -8.65 0.12 -8.97
C ASN A 45 -9.39 0.14 -7.63
N LEU A 46 -9.76 1.33 -7.17
CA LEU A 46 -10.44 1.54 -5.90
C LEU A 46 -11.90 1.96 -6.15
N PRO A 47 -12.91 1.24 -5.62
CA PRO A 47 -14.29 1.72 -5.64
C PRO A 47 -14.46 2.78 -4.55
N LEU A 48 -14.47 4.06 -4.96
CA LEU A 48 -14.53 5.21 -4.05
C LEU A 48 -15.86 5.95 -4.19
N ASP A 49 -16.37 6.40 -3.05
CA ASP A 49 -17.45 7.37 -2.95
C ASP A 49 -17.10 8.41 -1.86
N SER A 50 -17.98 9.38 -1.63
CA SER A 50 -17.76 10.45 -0.65
C SER A 50 -17.62 9.97 0.80
N GLN A 51 -17.93 8.71 1.10
CA GLN A 51 -17.82 8.10 2.43
C GLN A 51 -16.65 7.12 2.55
N THR A 52 -15.89 6.93 1.46
CA THR A 52 -14.81 5.96 1.40
C THR A 52 -13.47 6.60 1.74
N LYS A 53 -12.74 5.98 2.68
CA LYS A 53 -11.36 6.32 3.02
C LYS A 53 -10.41 5.34 2.34
N ILE A 54 -9.29 5.85 1.84
CA ILE A 54 -8.15 5.05 1.41
C ILE A 54 -7.20 4.94 2.60
N ILE A 55 -6.77 3.72 2.93
CA ILE A 55 -5.84 3.44 4.01
C ILE A 55 -4.63 2.74 3.40
N ILE A 56 -3.45 3.35 3.54
CA ILE A 56 -2.18 2.72 3.20
C ILE A 56 -1.54 2.30 4.53
N GLU A 57 -1.44 1.00 4.75
CA GLU A 57 -0.97 0.42 6.00
C GLU A 57 0.34 -0.33 5.76
N ALA A 58 1.38 0.07 6.48
CA ALA A 58 2.64 -0.66 6.59
C ALA A 58 2.68 -1.40 7.92
N THR A 59 2.90 -2.71 7.90
CA THR A 59 3.18 -3.49 9.11
C THR A 59 4.68 -3.67 9.27
N LYS A 60 5.15 -3.53 10.50
CA LYS A 60 6.53 -3.88 10.88
C LYS A 60 6.62 -5.39 11.09
N GLY A 61 7.77 -6.00 10.79
CA GLY A 61 8.05 -7.37 11.24
C GLY A 61 8.56 -7.43 12.67
N ALA A 62 9.10 -8.59 13.04
CA ALA A 62 9.49 -8.89 14.42
C ALA A 62 10.71 -8.09 14.92
N TYR A 63 11.56 -7.59 14.00
CA TYR A 63 12.80 -6.91 14.34
C TYR A 63 12.93 -5.56 13.60
N TYR A 64 14.02 -4.84 13.84
CA TYR A 64 14.25 -3.50 13.29
C TYR A 64 14.89 -3.51 11.89
N GLU A 65 15.31 -4.67 11.38
CA GLU A 65 16.03 -4.77 10.13
C GLU A 65 15.06 -4.74 8.94
N GLY A 66 14.80 -3.54 8.45
CA GLY A 66 14.07 -3.28 7.21
C GLY A 66 13.07 -2.15 7.32
N ASP A 67 12.81 -1.49 6.18
CA ASP A 67 11.98 -0.31 6.10
C ASP A 67 11.01 -0.39 4.90
N ILE A 68 9.84 0.21 5.08
CA ILE A 68 8.87 0.43 4.02
C ILE A 68 8.79 1.93 3.80
N ALA A 69 9.13 2.38 2.59
CA ALA A 69 8.96 3.77 2.16
C ALA A 69 7.99 3.83 0.98
N ILE A 70 7.21 4.91 0.91
CA ILE A 70 6.28 5.19 -0.19
C ILE A 70 6.49 6.63 -0.64
N ASP A 71 6.30 6.89 -1.93
CA ASP A 71 6.40 8.23 -2.49
C ASP A 71 5.48 8.38 -3.72
N SER A 72 5.23 9.62 -4.13
CA SER A 72 4.51 10.00 -5.36
C SER A 72 3.15 9.29 -5.46
N ILE A 73 2.30 9.54 -4.46
CA ILE A 73 0.94 9.00 -4.40
C ILE A 73 0.04 9.89 -5.26
N GLU A 74 -0.62 9.27 -6.23
CA GLU A 74 -1.56 9.93 -7.12
C GLU A 74 -2.90 9.20 -7.07
N LEU A 75 -3.99 9.97 -7.02
CA LEU A 75 -5.35 9.46 -7.15
C LEU A 75 -5.94 10.02 -8.44
N LEU A 76 -6.26 9.13 -9.38
CA LEU A 76 -6.84 9.48 -10.67
C LEU A 76 -8.32 9.11 -10.69
N PRO A 77 -9.18 9.92 -11.34
CA PRO A 77 -10.63 9.67 -11.41
C PRO A 77 -11.01 8.54 -12.38
N LEU A 78 -10.06 8.04 -13.16
CA LEU A 78 -10.25 6.98 -14.15
C LEU A 78 -9.64 5.67 -13.65
N ALA A 79 -10.15 4.55 -14.16
CA ALA A 79 -9.56 3.24 -13.92
C ALA A 79 -8.09 3.23 -14.36
N CYS A 80 -7.27 2.47 -13.64
CA CYS A 80 -5.87 2.28 -13.99
C CYS A 80 -5.77 1.59 -15.37
N PRO A 81 -4.83 2.02 -16.24
CA PRO A 81 -4.62 1.41 -17.55
C PRO A 81 -4.20 -0.07 -17.47
#